data_AF-A0A0K2REZ7-F1
#
_entry.id   AF-A0A0K2REZ7-F1
#
_cell.length_a   1.000
_cell.length_b   1.000
_cell.length_c   1.000
_cell.angle_alpha   90.00
_cell.angle_beta   90.00
_cell.angle_gamma   90.00
#
_symmetry.space_group_name_H-M   'P 1'
#
loop_
_entity.id
_entity.type
_entity.pdbx_description
1 polymer ?
#
loop_
_entity_poly.entity_id
_entity_poly.type
_entity_poly.pdbx_seq_one_letter_code
_entity_poly.pdbx_strand_id
1 'polypeptide(L)'
;MGGGSADAAATLLACDALWNSGLSREELAHLAAELGADVPFSLLGGTAVGLGVGDELSPALAKAQMDWVLVCADYGLSTPEVFHTLDRLRTTEGLDIPEPLEVDAKILQALRDGNPDALSKVLINDLQRASIELARNCGTP
;
A
#
# COMPACT_ATOMS: atom_id res chain seq x y z
N MET A 1 5.63 -2.68 6.39
CA MET A 1 6.02 -1.39 5.78
C MET A 1 6.73 -1.55 4.43
N GLY A 2 6.63 -2.69 3.73
CA GLY A 2 7.23 -2.82 2.39
C GLY A 2 8.77 -2.72 2.35
N GLY A 3 9.48 -3.02 3.45
CA GLY A 3 10.93 -2.86 3.52
C GLY A 3 11.69 -3.62 2.41
N GLY A 4 11.32 -4.88 2.16
CA GLY A 4 11.94 -5.66 1.07
C GLY A 4 11.68 -5.07 -0.31
N SER A 5 10.51 -4.46 -0.54
CA SER A 5 10.18 -3.80 -1.81
C SER A 5 10.97 -2.50 -1.99
N ALA A 6 11.19 -1.76 -0.90
CA ALA A 6 12.06 -0.60 -0.89
C ALA A 6 13.53 -0.97 -1.15
N ASP A 7 14.02 -2.06 -0.56
CA ASP A 7 15.37 -2.58 -0.81
C ASP A 7 15.55 -3.02 -2.27
N ALA A 8 14.54 -3.70 -2.84
CA ALA A 8 14.53 -4.09 -4.24
C ALA A 8 14.55 -2.87 -5.18
N ALA A 9 13.71 -1.87 -4.91
CA ALA A 9 13.67 -0.62 -5.67
C ALA A 9 15.00 0.14 -5.59
N ALA A 10 15.57 0.26 -4.39
CA ALA A 10 16.86 0.91 -4.18
C ALA A 10 18.00 0.17 -4.88
N THR A 11 17.99 -1.18 -4.83
CA THR A 11 18.97 -2.02 -5.53
C THR A 11 18.88 -1.84 -7.04
N LEU A 12 17.66 -1.83 -7.60
CA LEU A 12 17.44 -1.63 -9.02
C LEU A 12 17.97 -0.26 -9.49
N LEU A 13 17.70 0.82 -8.75
CA LEU A 13 18.24 2.16 -9.01
C LEU A 13 19.76 2.21 -8.90
N ALA A 14 20.33 1.55 -7.89
CA ALA A 14 21.77 1.48 -7.70
C ALA A 14 22.47 0.74 -8.85
N CYS A 15 21.87 -0.35 -9.34
CA CYS A 15 22.33 -1.09 -10.50
C CYS A 15 22.31 -0.24 -11.78
N ASP A 16 21.21 0.46 -12.06
CA ASP A 16 21.11 1.34 -13.23
C ASP A 16 22.17 2.45 -13.20
N ALA A 17 22.37 3.07 -12.04
CA ALA A 17 23.40 4.09 -11.84
C ALA A 17 24.83 3.52 -11.95
N LEU A 18 25.10 2.35 -11.37
CA LEU A 18 26.42 1.72 -11.36
C LEU A 18 26.85 1.26 -12.77
N TRP A 19 25.92 0.70 -13.54
CA TRP A 19 26.19 0.23 -14.90
C TRP A 19 25.98 1.31 -15.96
N ASN A 20 25.40 2.45 -15.58
CA ASN A 20 25.05 3.54 -16.49
C ASN A 20 24.22 3.01 -17.68
N SER A 21 23.23 2.16 -17.40
CA SER A 21 22.38 1.51 -18.42
C SER A 21 21.47 2.50 -19.13
N GLY A 22 21.18 3.64 -18.50
CA GLY A 22 20.38 4.72 -19.12
C GLY A 22 18.92 4.33 -19.29
N LEU A 23 18.39 3.48 -18.39
CA LEU A 23 17.00 3.06 -18.45
C LEU A 23 16.07 4.24 -18.16
N SER A 24 14.98 4.31 -18.91
CA SER A 24 13.87 5.22 -18.63
C SER A 24 13.14 4.82 -17.34
N ARG A 25 12.35 5.75 -16.79
CA ARG A 25 11.53 5.46 -15.60
C ARG A 25 10.50 4.37 -15.89
N GLU A 26 9.96 4.34 -17.10
CA GLU A 26 9.00 3.35 -17.56
C GLU A 26 9.64 1.94 -17.61
N GLU A 27 10.87 1.83 -18.12
CA GLU A 27 11.60 0.55 -18.13
C GLU A 27 11.94 0.07 -16.72
N LEU A 28 12.37 0.99 -15.83
CA LEU A 28 12.63 0.66 -14.42
C LEU A 28 11.36 0.21 -13.70
N ALA A 29 10.22 0.87 -13.97
CA ALA A 29 8.93 0.47 -13.41
C ALA A 29 8.48 -0.92 -13.89
N HIS A 30 8.73 -1.24 -15.16
CA HIS A 30 8.44 -2.57 -15.70
C HIS A 30 9.28 -3.66 -15.02
N LEU A 31 10.59 -3.45 -14.88
CA LEU A 31 11.47 -4.38 -14.17
C LEU A 31 11.10 -4.51 -12.68
N ALA A 32 10.71 -3.41 -12.04
CA ALA A 32 10.25 -3.43 -10.66
C ALA A 32 8.99 -4.29 -10.49
N ALA A 33 8.04 -4.23 -11.42
CA ALA A 33 6.83 -5.03 -11.36
C ALA A 33 7.13 -6.55 -11.39
N GLU A 34 8.20 -6.97 -12.08
CA GLU A 34 8.67 -8.36 -12.07
C GLU A 34 9.26 -8.80 -10.72
N LEU A 35 9.83 -7.87 -9.94
CA LEU A 35 10.38 -8.15 -8.61
C LEU A 35 9.29 -8.26 -7.54
N GLY A 36 8.18 -7.54 -7.71
CA GLY A 36 7.01 -7.62 -6.84
C GLY A 36 6.07 -6.43 -7.02
N ALA A 37 4.78 -6.64 -6.71
CA ALA A 37 3.72 -5.64 -6.93
C ALA A 37 3.96 -4.30 -6.20
N ASP A 38 4.67 -4.31 -5.07
CA ASP A 38 4.94 -3.10 -4.26
C ASP A 38 6.22 -2.34 -4.67
N VAL A 39 7.07 -2.93 -5.52
CA VAL A 39 8.36 -2.34 -5.91
C VAL A 39 8.18 -1.11 -6.82
N PRO A 40 7.26 -1.09 -7.80
CA PRO A 40 6.99 0.10 -8.61
C PRO A 40 6.60 1.32 -7.77
N PHE A 41 5.78 1.14 -6.73
CA PHE A 41 5.41 2.22 -5.82
C PHE A 41 6.63 2.74 -5.05
N SER A 42 7.51 1.84 -4.60
CA SER A 42 8.75 2.20 -3.90
C SER A 42 9.72 3.00 -4.79
N LEU A 43 9.74 2.75 -6.10
CA LEU A 43 10.49 3.56 -7.07
C LEU A 43 9.86 4.93 -7.32
N LEU A 44 8.53 4.99 -7.39
CA LEU A 44 7.79 6.23 -7.65
C LEU A 44 7.93 7.22 -6.49
N GLY A 45 7.76 6.73 -5.26
CA GLY A 45 7.75 7.53 -4.04
C GLY A 45 6.56 8.48 -3.93
N GLY A 46 6.54 9.27 -2.86
CA GLY A 46 5.47 10.24 -2.59
C GLY A 46 4.14 9.57 -2.26
N THR A 47 3.06 10.06 -2.87
CA THR A 47 1.71 9.51 -2.72
C THR A 47 1.15 9.18 -4.09
N ALA A 48 0.56 8.00 -4.23
CA ALA A 48 -0.05 7.55 -5.47
C ALA A 48 -1.36 6.82 -5.19
N VAL A 49 -2.24 6.83 -6.18
CA VAL A 49 -3.38 5.94 -6.27
C VAL A 49 -2.92 4.69 -7.02
N GLY A 50 -3.06 3.53 -6.39
CA GLY A 50 -2.90 2.23 -7.04
C GLY A 50 -4.26 1.61 -7.28
N LEU A 51 -4.53 1.21 -8.52
CA LEU A 51 -5.69 0.39 -8.89
C LEU A 51 -5.23 -0.99 -9.36
N GLY A 52 -6.18 -1.89 -9.60
CA GLY A 52 -5.90 -3.28 -9.95
C GLY A 52 -5.21 -4.01 -8.80
N VAL A 53 -4.17 -4.79 -9.13
CA VAL A 53 -3.34 -5.47 -8.12
C VAL A 53 -2.23 -4.58 -7.56
N GLY A 54 -2.28 -3.27 -7.85
CA GLY A 54 -1.26 -2.29 -7.48
C GLY A 54 -0.28 -1.95 -8.60
N ASP A 55 -0.52 -2.45 -9.81
CA ASP A 55 0.29 -2.22 -11.01
C ASP A 55 -0.07 -0.93 -11.75
N GLU A 56 -1.29 -0.42 -11.58
CA GLU A 56 -1.75 0.86 -12.14
C GLU A 56 -1.54 2.01 -11.15
N LEU A 57 -0.35 2.61 -11.17
CA LEU A 57 0.01 3.72 -10.27
C LEU A 57 -0.14 5.09 -10.93
N SER A 58 -0.97 5.95 -10.32
CA SER A 58 -1.13 7.36 -10.69
C SER A 58 -0.71 8.27 -9.54
N PRO A 59 0.25 9.21 -9.73
CA PRO A 59 0.64 10.13 -8.67
C PRO A 59 -0.53 10.96 -8.14
N ALA A 60 -0.66 11.03 -6.82
CA ALA A 60 -1.63 11.87 -6.15
C ALA A 60 -0.99 13.20 -5.73
N LEU A 61 -1.69 14.31 -5.95
CA LEU A 61 -1.23 15.65 -5.59
C LEU A 61 -1.39 15.92 -4.08
N ALA A 62 -0.60 15.20 -3.25
CA ALA A 62 -0.45 15.48 -1.83
C ALA A 62 0.74 16.43 -1.61
N LYS A 63 0.49 17.75 -1.68
CA LYS A 63 1.54 18.76 -1.55
C LYS A 63 1.81 19.21 -0.12
N ALA A 64 0.85 18.98 0.78
CA ALA A 64 0.96 19.39 2.15
C ALA A 64 1.71 18.33 2.98
N GLN A 65 2.53 18.78 3.91
CA GLN A 65 3.21 17.89 4.84
C GLN A 65 2.19 17.29 5.82
N MET A 66 2.32 15.99 6.08
CA MET A 66 1.53 15.26 7.07
C MET A 66 2.49 14.53 8.00
N ASP A 67 2.26 14.66 9.30
CA ASP A 67 3.05 13.98 10.30
C ASP A 67 2.37 12.65 10.67
N TRP A 68 3.14 11.56 10.66
CA TRP A 68 2.66 10.21 10.94
C TRP A 68 3.35 9.63 12.16
N VAL A 69 2.57 9.04 13.05
CA VAL A 69 3.08 8.19 14.14
C VAL A 69 2.75 6.75 13.79
N LEU A 70 3.78 5.93 13.63
CA LEU A 70 3.65 4.50 13.35
C LEU A 70 3.97 3.71 14.62
N VAL A 71 3.03 2.85 15.04
CA VAL A 71 3.22 1.94 16.18
C VAL A 71 3.30 0.53 15.64
N CYS A 72 4.46 -0.10 15.81
CA CYS A 72 4.68 -1.48 15.39
C CYS A 72 4.26 -2.45 16.50
N ALA A 73 3.46 -3.45 16.14
CA ALA A 73 3.26 -4.61 17.00
C ALA A 73 4.57 -5.41 17.12
N ASP A 74 4.73 -6.12 18.23
CA ASP A 74 5.85 -7.04 18.49
C ASP A 74 5.68 -8.40 17.79
N TYR A 75 4.54 -8.63 17.15
CA TYR A 75 4.24 -9.79 16.30
C TYR A 75 3.87 -9.37 14.87
N GLY A 76 3.98 -10.33 13.95
CA GLY A 76 3.50 -10.21 12.58
C GLY A 76 2.27 -11.08 12.34
N LEU A 77 1.47 -10.71 11.33
CA LEU A 77 0.41 -11.54 10.78
C LEU A 77 0.79 -12.00 9.38
N SER A 78 0.46 -13.24 9.04
CA SER A 78 0.68 -13.78 7.70
C SER A 78 -0.28 -13.11 6.71
N THR A 79 0.26 -12.40 5.70
CA THR A 79 -0.56 -11.74 4.67
C THR A 79 -1.59 -12.68 4.04
N PRO A 80 -1.24 -13.91 3.59
CA PRO A 80 -2.23 -14.87 3.11
C PRO A 80 -3.34 -15.20 4.11
N GLU A 81 -3.03 -15.32 5.41
CA GLU A 81 -4.04 -15.62 6.43
C GLU A 81 -5.00 -14.44 6.64
N VAL A 82 -4.50 -13.20 6.57
CA VAL A 82 -5.34 -12.00 6.64
C VAL A 82 -6.31 -11.96 5.47
N PHE A 83 -5.85 -12.23 4.25
CA PHE A 83 -6.72 -12.31 3.06
C PHE A 83 -7.77 -13.42 3.18
N HIS A 84 -7.37 -14.64 3.57
CA HIS A 84 -8.33 -15.73 3.78
C HIS A 84 -9.36 -15.41 4.87
N THR A 85 -8.95 -14.71 5.93
CA THR A 85 -9.85 -14.27 6.98
C THR A 85 -10.84 -13.22 6.46
N LEU A 86 -10.37 -12.27 5.64
CA LEU A 86 -11.24 -11.29 4.98
C LEU A 86 -12.28 -11.97 4.08
N ASP A 87 -11.85 -12.91 3.24
CA ASP A 87 -12.74 -13.64 2.32
C ASP A 87 -13.82 -14.42 3.07
N ARG A 88 -13.43 -15.10 4.16
CA ARG A 88 -14.36 -15.81 5.04
C ARG A 88 -15.37 -14.86 5.67
N LEU A 89 -14.93 -13.69 6.15
CA LEU A 89 -15.80 -12.69 6.74
C LEU A 89 -16.83 -12.15 5.73
N ARG A 90 -16.37 -11.76 4.54
CA ARG A 90 -17.24 -11.30 3.44
C ARG A 90 -18.27 -12.37 3.05
N THR A 91 -17.84 -13.61 2.89
CA THR A 91 -18.72 -14.76 2.57
C THR A 91 -19.78 -14.98 3.65
N THR A 92 -19.39 -14.95 4.93
CA THR A 92 -20.30 -15.19 6.06
C THR A 92 -21.38 -14.12 6.16
N GLU A 93 -21.05 -12.88 5.77
CA GLU A 93 -21.96 -11.74 5.82
C GLU A 93 -22.74 -11.53 4.52
N GLY A 94 -22.48 -12.34 3.49
CA GLY A 94 -23.07 -12.17 2.16
C GLY A 94 -22.68 -10.85 1.50
N LEU A 95 -21.49 -10.33 1.82
CA LEU A 95 -20.97 -9.09 1.24
C LEU A 95 -20.25 -9.40 -0.08
N ASP A 96 -20.77 -8.84 -1.16
CA ASP A 96 -20.11 -8.79 -2.46
C ASP A 96 -19.60 -7.36 -2.67
N ILE A 97 -18.29 -7.15 -2.42
CA ILE A 97 -17.64 -5.84 -2.54
C ILE A 97 -16.92 -5.81 -3.88
N PRO A 98 -17.37 -4.97 -4.84
CA PRO A 98 -16.71 -4.87 -6.13
C PRO A 98 -15.33 -4.24 -5.99
N GLU A 99 -14.46 -4.55 -6.96
CA GLU A 99 -13.16 -3.90 -7.05
C GLU A 99 -13.33 -2.38 -7.27
N PRO A 100 -12.68 -1.54 -6.45
CA PRO A 100 -12.78 -0.09 -6.61
C PRO A 100 -12.10 0.35 -7.91
N LEU A 101 -12.83 1.13 -8.71
CA LEU A 101 -12.30 1.72 -9.95
C LEU A 101 -11.66 3.10 -9.73
N GLU A 102 -11.91 3.71 -8.57
CA GLU A 102 -11.40 5.02 -8.19
C GLU A 102 -11.27 5.15 -6.67
N VAL A 103 -10.47 6.12 -6.23
CA VAL A 103 -10.33 6.48 -4.82
C VAL A 103 -11.35 7.55 -4.46
N ASP A 104 -11.92 7.48 -3.25
CA ASP A 104 -12.84 8.51 -2.75
C ASP A 104 -12.18 9.90 -2.82
N ALA A 105 -12.83 10.82 -3.53
CA ALA A 105 -12.37 12.18 -3.73
C ALA A 105 -12.11 12.92 -2.39
N LYS A 106 -12.78 12.54 -1.30
CA LYS A 106 -12.55 13.11 0.04
C LYS A 106 -11.16 12.78 0.57
N ILE A 107 -10.64 11.58 0.30
CA ILE A 107 -9.28 11.18 0.69
C ILE A 107 -8.27 12.06 -0.07
N LEU A 108 -8.45 12.18 -1.39
CA LEU A 108 -7.58 13.01 -2.24
C LEU A 108 -7.62 14.48 -1.83
N GLN A 109 -8.79 15.01 -1.50
CA GLN A 109 -8.95 16.39 -1.02
C GLN A 109 -8.26 16.60 0.32
N ALA A 110 -8.46 15.70 1.28
CA ALA A 110 -7.83 15.81 2.61
C ALA A 110 -6.30 15.74 2.53
N LEU A 111 -5.75 14.87 1.67
CA LEU A 111 -4.31 14.78 1.39
C LEU A 111 -3.78 16.05 0.72
N ARG A 112 -4.52 16.59 -0.24
CA ARG A 112 -4.14 17.82 -0.95
C ARG A 112 -4.08 19.03 -0.02
N ASP A 113 -5.05 19.14 0.89
CA ASP A 113 -5.16 20.24 1.85
C ASP A 113 -4.25 20.07 3.07
N GLY A 114 -3.69 18.88 3.29
CA GLY A 114 -2.90 18.57 4.48
C GLY A 114 -3.72 18.63 5.76
N ASN A 115 -4.99 18.22 5.69
CA ASN A 115 -5.92 18.32 6.80
C ASN A 115 -6.02 16.97 7.55
N PRO A 116 -5.29 16.78 8.66
CA PRO A 116 -5.32 15.52 9.41
C PRO A 116 -6.70 15.19 9.97
N ASP A 117 -7.47 16.20 10.42
CA ASP A 117 -8.81 15.99 10.98
C ASP A 117 -9.80 15.51 9.92
N ALA A 118 -9.69 16.01 8.69
CA ALA A 118 -10.48 15.52 7.57
C ALA A 118 -10.04 14.11 7.16
N LEU A 119 -8.73 13.87 7.05
CA LEU A 119 -8.17 12.60 6.63
C LEU A 119 -8.51 11.47 7.62
N SER A 120 -8.43 11.74 8.92
CA SER A 120 -8.74 10.76 9.98
C SER A 120 -10.16 10.17 9.89
N LYS A 121 -11.10 10.91 9.30
CA LYS A 121 -12.51 10.48 9.16
C LYS A 121 -12.75 9.61 7.94
N VAL A 122 -11.80 9.56 7.01
CA VAL A 122 -11.94 8.86 5.71
C VAL A 122 -10.83 7.83 5.46
N LEU A 123 -9.84 7.71 6.36
CA LEU A 123 -8.85 6.64 6.32
C LEU A 123 -9.52 5.30 6.59
N ILE A 124 -9.39 4.39 5.63
CA ILE A 124 -9.99 3.07 5.67
C ILE A 124 -8.95 2.04 5.22
N ASN A 125 -8.98 0.87 5.85
CA ASN A 125 -8.23 -0.30 5.43
C ASN A 125 -9.13 -1.54 5.57
N ASP A 126 -9.51 -2.13 4.46
CA ASP A 126 -10.39 -3.31 4.42
C ASP A 126 -9.80 -4.52 5.19
N LEU A 127 -8.47 -4.64 5.22
CA LEU A 127 -7.78 -5.71 5.94
C LEU A 127 -7.77 -5.50 7.45
N GLN A 128 -8.09 -4.30 7.95
CA GLN A 128 -8.01 -3.98 9.37
C GLN A 128 -8.88 -4.92 10.21
N ARG A 129 -10.11 -5.20 9.77
CA ARG A 129 -11.03 -6.05 10.52
C ARG A 129 -10.52 -7.49 10.63
N ALA A 130 -10.09 -8.06 9.52
CA ALA A 130 -9.51 -9.40 9.47
C ALA A 130 -8.23 -9.48 10.33
N SER A 131 -7.39 -8.44 10.29
CA SER A 131 -6.18 -8.34 11.11
C SER A 131 -6.49 -8.32 12.60
N ILE A 132 -7.50 -7.55 13.04
CA ILE A 132 -7.92 -7.49 14.44
C ILE A 132 -8.45 -8.85 14.92
N GLU A 133 -9.19 -9.58 14.08
CA GLU A 133 -9.70 -10.91 14.45
C GLU A 133 -8.58 -11.93 14.63
N LEU A 134 -7.61 -11.97 13.72
CA LEU A 134 -6.44 -12.84 13.85
C LEU A 134 -5.58 -12.47 15.07
N ALA A 135 -5.31 -11.18 15.27
CA ALA A 135 -4.53 -10.69 16.40
C ALA A 135 -5.10 -11.14 17.77
N ARG A 136 -6.44 -11.17 17.91
CA ARG A 136 -7.09 -11.66 19.15
C ARG A 136 -6.81 -13.13 19.42
N ASN A 137 -6.65 -13.93 18.37
CA ASN A 137 -6.37 -15.36 18.49
C ASN A 137 -4.88 -15.66 18.71
N CYS A 138 -4.00 -14.71 18.39
CA CYS A 138 -2.56 -14.80 18.69
C CYS A 138 -2.22 -14.32 20.12
N GLY A 139 -3.14 -13.60 20.78
CA GLY A 139 -2.95 -12.95 22.07
C GLY A 139 -3.53 -13.69 23.28
N THR A 140 -3.31 -15.00 23.38
CA THR A 140 -3.47 -15.74 24.65
C THR A 140 -2.19 -16.52 24.95
N PRO A 141 -1.51 -16.27 26.09
CA PRO A 141 -0.55 -17.23 26.63
C PRO A 141 -1.24 -18.53 27.05
#